data_AF-A0A089Z8X7-F1
#
_entry.id   AF-A0A089Z8X7-F1
#
_cell.length_a   1.000
_cell.length_b   1.000
_cell.length_c   1.000
_cell.angle_alpha   90.00
_cell.angle_beta   90.00
_cell.angle_gamma   90.00
#
_symmetry.space_group_name_H-M   'P 1'
#
loop_
_entity.id
_entity.type
_entity.pdbx_description
1 polymer ?
#
loop_
_entity_poly.entity_id
_entity_poly.type
_entity_poly.pdbx_seq_one_letter_code
_entity_poly.pdbx_strand_id
1 'polypeptide(L)'
;MPKNYNLRNLILDILEGDELSKKQILEIIRSKSGIGTSDKTFNESLMALLREGQIYIADYDFTIYDGVKRIQSIRPEGIVFGVSRTDFVEIETILKQMESNDHEEVYRASKSLKRIFRRKIDEVQKEGDTKFRIGSDTLFNHTIFYMNSLGEEPKRSLRNKLAWSLSNNKDSLELFKNIVSFIQSQD
;
A
#
# COMPACT_ATOMS: atom_id res chain seq x y z
N MET A 1 29.70 -16.01 -4.90
CA MET A 1 28.53 -15.11 -4.76
C MET A 1 27.30 -15.97 -4.49
N PRO A 2 26.54 -15.77 -3.40
CA PRO A 2 25.44 -16.68 -3.10
C PRO A 2 24.27 -16.46 -4.07
N LYS A 3 23.94 -17.51 -4.83
CA LYS A 3 22.93 -17.58 -5.90
C LYS A 3 21.50 -17.78 -5.35
N ASN A 4 21.07 -16.95 -4.41
CA ASN A 4 19.73 -17.07 -3.80
C ASN A 4 19.10 -15.70 -3.55
N TYR A 5 19.09 -14.81 -4.55
CA TYR A 5 18.15 -13.70 -4.51
C TYR A 5 16.74 -14.29 -4.54
N ASN A 6 16.06 -14.23 -3.41
CA ASN A 6 14.67 -14.63 -3.28
C ASN A 6 13.86 -13.81 -4.31
N LEU A 7 13.21 -14.48 -5.26
CA LEU A 7 12.40 -13.87 -6.32
C LEU A 7 11.43 -12.81 -5.78
N ARG A 8 10.95 -13.00 -4.55
CA ARG A 8 10.12 -12.02 -3.84
C ARG A 8 10.83 -10.70 -3.57
N ASN A 9 12.07 -10.73 -3.09
CA ASN A 9 12.85 -9.51 -2.85
C ASN A 9 13.15 -8.79 -4.17
N LEU A 10 13.49 -9.55 -5.21
CA LEU A 10 13.72 -8.97 -6.54
C LEU A 10 12.46 -8.27 -7.09
N ILE A 11 11.27 -8.83 -6.87
CA ILE A 11 10.01 -8.19 -7.25
C ILE A 11 9.81 -6.89 -6.47
N LEU A 12 10.08 -6.89 -5.16
CA LEU A 12 9.96 -5.69 -4.33
C LEU A 12 10.93 -4.61 -4.81
N ASP A 13 12.21 -4.94 -5.01
CA ASP A 13 13.24 -4.01 -5.50
C ASP A 13 12.86 -3.40 -6.87
N ILE A 14 12.24 -4.18 -7.76
CA ILE A 14 11.77 -3.69 -9.06
C ILE A 14 10.62 -2.70 -8.91
N LEU A 15 9.72 -2.94 -7.95
CA LEU A 15 8.54 -2.13 -7.70
C LEU A 15 8.80 -0.93 -6.76
N GLU A 16 9.97 -0.83 -6.14
CA GLU A 16 10.34 0.36 -5.34
C GLU A 16 10.35 1.65 -6.18
N GLY A 17 10.70 1.52 -7.47
CA GLY A 17 10.84 2.65 -8.39
C GLY A 17 9.54 3.13 -9.03
N ASP A 18 8.59 2.23 -9.31
CA ASP A 18 7.33 2.56 -9.99
C ASP A 18 6.28 1.45 -9.86
N GLU A 19 5.02 1.80 -10.12
CA GLU A 19 3.95 0.82 -10.34
C GLU A 19 4.12 0.16 -11.73
N LEU A 20 4.21 -1.17 -11.79
CA LEU A 20 4.54 -1.89 -13.03
C LEU A 20 3.55 -3.03 -13.31
N SER A 21 3.26 -3.25 -14.59
CA SER A 21 2.43 -4.38 -15.02
C SER A 21 3.14 -5.72 -14.81
N LYS A 22 2.36 -6.78 -14.62
CA LYS A 22 2.86 -8.16 -14.52
C LYS A 22 3.87 -8.48 -15.63
N LYS A 23 3.56 -8.05 -16.86
CA LYS A 23 4.42 -8.20 -18.03
C LYS A 23 5.77 -7.50 -17.84
N GLN A 24 5.75 -6.22 -17.47
CA GLN A 24 6.97 -5.41 -17.27
C GLN A 24 7.87 -6.00 -16.17
N ILE A 25 7.29 -6.39 -15.03
CA ILE A 25 8.06 -7.00 -13.94
C ILE A 25 8.78 -8.26 -14.41
N LEU A 26 8.07 -9.14 -15.13
CA LEU A 26 8.62 -10.41 -15.62
C LEU A 26 9.73 -10.20 -16.67
N GLU A 27 9.57 -9.21 -17.57
CA GLU A 27 10.59 -8.82 -18.54
C GLU A 27 11.86 -8.27 -17.87
N ILE A 28 11.71 -7.44 -16.84
CA ILE A 28 12.85 -6.92 -16.05
C ILE A 28 13.56 -8.05 -15.31
N ILE A 29 12.84 -8.99 -14.71
CA ILE A 29 13.45 -10.14 -14.02
C ILE A 29 14.25 -10.98 -15.01
N ARG A 30 13.67 -11.32 -16.16
CA ARG A 30 14.32 -12.14 -17.19
C ARG A 30 15.57 -11.48 -17.77
N SER A 31 15.55 -10.16 -17.93
CA SER A 31 16.70 -9.40 -18.44
C SER A 31 17.81 -9.21 -17.40
N LYS A 32 17.50 -8.97 -16.12
CA LYS A 32 18.49 -8.71 -15.08
C LYS A 32 19.22 -9.96 -14.58
N SER A 33 18.56 -11.11 -14.56
CA SER A 33 19.02 -12.19 -13.68
C SER A 33 19.70 -13.36 -14.39
N GLY A 34 19.51 -13.55 -15.71
CA GLY A 34 19.90 -14.81 -16.36
C GLY A 34 19.25 -16.05 -15.72
N ILE A 35 18.29 -15.85 -14.81
CA ILE A 35 17.53 -16.88 -14.11
C ILE A 35 16.33 -17.20 -15.01
N GLY A 36 16.22 -18.47 -15.39
CA GLY A 36 15.00 -18.99 -16.03
C GLY A 36 13.87 -19.05 -15.02
N THR A 37 13.22 -17.92 -14.74
CA THR A 37 12.03 -17.89 -13.87
C THR A 37 10.81 -18.34 -14.68
N SER A 38 10.22 -19.47 -14.27
CA SER A 38 8.95 -19.94 -14.83
C SER A 38 7.80 -19.01 -14.43
N ASP A 39 6.79 -18.90 -15.30
CA ASP A 39 5.58 -18.11 -15.01
C ASP A 39 4.88 -18.60 -13.75
N LYS A 40 4.94 -19.91 -13.46
CA LYS A 40 4.37 -20.51 -12.25
C LYS A 40 5.03 -19.95 -10.99
N THR A 41 6.36 -20.02 -10.92
CA THR A 41 7.14 -19.54 -9.76
C THR A 41 6.97 -18.03 -9.55
N PHE A 42 6.89 -17.28 -10.65
CA PHE A 42 6.62 -15.85 -10.62
C PHE A 42 5.22 -15.54 -10.06
N ASN A 43 4.19 -16.22 -10.56
CA ASN A 43 2.82 -16.05 -10.07
C ASN A 43 2.70 -16.44 -8.59
N GLU A 44 3.33 -17.53 -8.15
CA GLU A 44 3.34 -17.94 -6.74
C GLU A 44 3.98 -16.86 -5.85
N SER A 45 5.07 -16.25 -6.32
CA SER A 45 5.74 -15.16 -5.59
C SER A 45 4.88 -13.90 -5.52
N LEU A 46 4.24 -13.49 -6.61
CA LEU A 46 3.29 -12.37 -6.62
C LEU A 46 2.11 -12.62 -5.68
N MET A 47 1.52 -13.82 -5.71
CA MET A 47 0.40 -14.19 -4.86
C MET A 47 0.79 -14.20 -3.36
N ALA A 48 2.00 -14.65 -3.02
CA ALA A 48 2.51 -14.57 -1.66
C ALA A 48 2.66 -13.11 -1.20
N LEU A 49 3.32 -12.27 -2.02
CA LEU A 49 3.50 -10.84 -1.73
C LEU A 49 2.17 -10.09 -1.57
N LEU A 50 1.17 -10.38 -2.41
CA LEU A 50 -0.18 -9.82 -2.31
C LEU A 50 -0.88 -10.25 -1.02
N ARG A 51 -0.81 -11.55 -0.70
CA ARG A 51 -1.45 -12.11 0.51
C ARG A 51 -0.84 -11.53 1.78
N GLU A 52 0.47 -11.34 1.78
CA GLU A 52 1.22 -10.72 2.88
C GLU A 52 1.10 -9.19 2.88
N GLY A 53 0.41 -8.61 1.89
CA GLY A 53 0.17 -7.17 1.79
C GLY A 53 1.41 -6.34 1.50
N GLN A 54 2.51 -6.95 1.06
CA GLN A 54 3.76 -6.27 0.69
C GLN A 54 3.66 -5.58 -0.68
N ILE A 55 2.75 -6.06 -1.55
CA ILE A 55 2.38 -5.39 -2.79
C ILE A 55 0.86 -5.27 -2.89
N TYR A 56 0.38 -4.40 -3.78
CA TYR A 56 -1.03 -4.22 -4.09
C TYR A 56 -1.27 -4.17 -5.59
N ILE A 57 -2.53 -4.35 -6.02
CA ILE A 57 -2.97 -4.08 -7.39
C ILE A 57 -3.35 -2.61 -7.51
N ALA A 58 -2.71 -1.90 -8.43
CA ALA A 58 -2.83 -0.46 -8.59
C ALA A 58 -3.83 -0.07 -9.69
N ASP A 59 -3.71 -0.73 -10.83
CA ASP A 59 -4.42 -0.43 -12.08
C ASP A 59 -4.29 -1.59 -13.08
N TYR A 60 -4.64 -1.34 -14.33
CA TYR A 60 -4.52 -2.25 -15.46
C TYR A 60 -3.89 -1.57 -16.68
N ASP A 61 -2.78 -2.12 -17.15
CA ASP A 61 -2.06 -1.71 -18.35
C ASP A 61 -2.74 -2.28 -19.60
N PHE A 62 -3.40 -1.41 -20.37
CA PHE A 62 -4.05 -1.79 -21.63
C PHE A 62 -3.09 -1.89 -22.83
N THR A 63 -1.85 -1.40 -22.70
CA THR A 63 -0.86 -1.44 -23.81
C THR A 63 -0.43 -2.87 -24.15
N ILE A 64 -0.70 -3.84 -23.26
CA ILE A 64 -0.49 -5.27 -23.56
C ILE A 64 -1.33 -5.78 -24.74
N TYR A 65 -2.31 -5.00 -25.19
CA TYR A 65 -3.17 -5.28 -26.33
C TYR A 65 -2.83 -4.44 -27.57
N ASP A 66 -1.68 -3.78 -27.62
CA ASP A 66 -1.29 -3.00 -28.79
C ASP A 66 -1.42 -3.84 -30.08
N GLY A 67 -2.15 -3.30 -31.07
CA GLY A 67 -2.47 -3.99 -32.33
C GLY A 67 -3.69 -4.94 -32.28
N VAL A 68 -4.35 -5.09 -31.13
CA VAL A 68 -5.56 -5.93 -30.99
C VAL A 68 -6.82 -5.08 -31.23
N LYS A 69 -7.58 -5.42 -32.28
CA LYS A 69 -8.79 -4.67 -32.66
C LYS A 69 -9.97 -4.79 -31.70
N ARG A 70 -10.05 -5.88 -30.93
CA ARG A 70 -11.16 -6.15 -30.00
C ARG A 70 -10.69 -7.00 -28.83
N ILE A 71 -10.78 -6.46 -27.62
CA ILE A 71 -10.43 -7.17 -26.37
C ILE A 71 -11.65 -8.00 -25.95
N GLN A 72 -11.48 -9.31 -25.82
CA GLN A 72 -12.55 -10.23 -25.41
C GLN A 72 -12.42 -10.73 -23.96
N SER A 73 -11.23 -10.63 -23.36
CA SER A 73 -10.95 -11.07 -22.00
C SER A 73 -9.85 -10.24 -21.37
N ILE A 74 -9.91 -10.09 -20.04
CA ILE A 74 -8.86 -9.47 -19.24
C ILE A 74 -7.72 -10.49 -19.07
N ARG A 75 -6.52 -10.09 -19.51
CA ARG A 75 -5.28 -10.85 -19.39
C ARG A 75 -4.55 -10.49 -18.10
N PRO A 76 -4.07 -11.49 -17.32
CA PRO A 76 -3.30 -11.24 -16.10
C PRO A 76 -2.03 -10.40 -16.33
N GLU A 77 -1.47 -10.43 -17.54
CA GLU A 77 -0.25 -9.71 -17.93
C GLU A 77 -0.37 -8.19 -17.75
N GLY A 78 -1.60 -7.66 -17.82
CA GLY A 78 -1.88 -6.23 -17.71
C GLY A 78 -2.10 -5.77 -16.27
N ILE A 79 -2.18 -6.67 -15.28
CA ILE A 79 -2.39 -6.25 -13.89
C ILE A 79 -1.17 -5.47 -13.41
N VAL A 80 -1.39 -4.22 -12.95
CA VAL A 80 -0.33 -3.34 -12.44
C VAL A 80 -0.20 -3.51 -10.93
N PHE A 81 1.03 -3.70 -10.46
CA PHE A 81 1.37 -3.85 -9.06
C PHE A 81 2.20 -2.68 -8.54
N GLY A 82 2.11 -2.39 -7.25
CA GLY A 82 2.99 -1.46 -6.54
C GLY A 82 3.36 -1.98 -5.15
N VAL A 83 4.43 -1.44 -4.54
CA VAL A 83 4.86 -1.82 -3.18
C VAL A 83 4.03 -1.10 -2.12
N SER A 84 3.59 -1.86 -1.11
CA SER A 84 2.99 -1.31 0.10
C SER A 84 4.07 -0.76 1.03
N ARG A 85 4.14 0.56 1.15
CA ARG A 85 5.00 1.26 2.10
C ARG A 85 4.42 1.17 3.51
N THR A 86 5.09 0.44 4.39
CA THR A 86 4.54 0.08 5.72
C THR A 86 5.53 0.27 6.85
N ASP A 87 6.73 0.74 6.53
CA ASP A 87 7.67 1.23 7.52
C ASP A 87 7.20 2.58 8.10
N PHE A 88 7.56 2.84 9.35
CA PHE A 88 7.20 4.08 10.03
C PHE A 88 7.64 5.33 9.27
N VAL A 89 8.90 5.37 8.79
CA VAL A 89 9.49 6.53 8.10
C VAL A 89 8.76 6.76 6.78
N GLU A 90 8.42 5.69 6.06
CA GLU A 90 7.69 5.81 4.81
C GLU A 90 6.27 6.34 5.03
N ILE A 91 5.55 5.84 6.04
CA ILE A 91 4.21 6.32 6.36
C ILE A 91 4.26 7.78 6.83
N GLU A 92 5.25 8.15 7.64
CA GLU A 92 5.46 9.53 8.07
C GLU A 92 5.74 10.45 6.88
N THR A 93 6.48 9.96 5.90
CA THR A 93 6.71 10.67 4.63
C THR A 93 5.40 10.86 3.87
N ILE A 94 4.59 9.81 3.68
CA ILE A 94 3.30 9.94 2.97
C ILE A 94 2.37 10.90 3.71
N LEU A 95 2.33 10.89 5.05
CA LEU A 95 1.56 11.84 5.85
C LEU A 95 2.03 13.29 5.68
N LYS A 96 3.33 13.54 5.50
CA LYS A 96 3.84 14.87 5.15
C LYS A 96 3.46 15.28 3.72
N GLN A 97 3.48 14.35 2.77
CA GLN A 97 3.11 14.62 1.39
C GLN A 97 1.64 15.07 1.25
N MET A 98 0.76 14.67 2.18
CA MET A 98 -0.61 15.18 2.28
C MET A 98 -0.69 16.68 2.55
N GLU A 99 0.40 17.31 3.01
CA GLU A 99 0.50 18.74 3.31
C GLU A 99 1.19 19.51 2.16
N SER A 100 1.55 18.83 1.06
CA SER A 100 2.17 19.44 -0.12
C SER A 100 1.22 20.41 -0.82
N ASN A 101 1.80 21.38 -1.54
CA ASN A 101 1.04 22.27 -2.43
C ASN A 101 0.80 21.65 -3.81
N ASP A 102 1.45 20.51 -4.12
CA ASP A 102 1.22 19.77 -5.37
C ASP A 102 -0.02 18.87 -5.24
N HIS A 103 -1.06 19.18 -6.00
CA HIS A 103 -2.31 18.43 -5.99
C HIS A 103 -2.16 16.96 -6.40
N GLU A 104 -1.27 16.65 -7.34
CA GLU A 104 -1.03 15.27 -7.77
C GLU A 104 -0.31 14.47 -6.67
N GLU A 105 0.64 15.11 -5.99
CA GLU A 105 1.33 14.50 -4.85
C GLU A 105 0.36 14.22 -3.70
N VAL A 106 -0.47 15.20 -3.33
CA VAL A 106 -1.49 15.04 -2.29
C VAL A 106 -2.48 13.93 -2.66
N TYR A 107 -2.92 13.88 -3.93
CA TYR A 107 -3.84 12.84 -4.40
C TYR A 107 -3.24 11.44 -4.27
N ARG A 108 -1.99 11.24 -4.73
CA ARG A 108 -1.27 9.97 -4.63
C ARG A 108 -1.01 9.56 -3.17
N ALA A 109 -0.62 10.51 -2.33
CA ALA A 109 -0.42 10.29 -0.90
C ALA A 109 -1.73 9.87 -0.22
N SER A 110 -2.84 10.53 -0.55
CA SER A 110 -4.16 10.23 0.00
C SER A 110 -4.63 8.82 -0.38
N LYS A 111 -4.50 8.45 -1.66
CA LYS A 111 -4.83 7.11 -2.16
C LYS A 111 -4.01 6.04 -1.43
N SER A 112 -2.71 6.29 -1.25
CA SER A 112 -1.81 5.36 -0.55
C SER A 112 -2.15 5.21 0.94
N LEU A 113 -2.32 6.31 1.66
CA LEU A 113 -2.69 6.28 3.07
C LEU A 113 -4.06 5.62 3.31
N LYS A 114 -5.06 5.93 2.48
CA LYS A 114 -6.39 5.32 2.59
C LYS A 114 -6.33 3.79 2.45
N ARG A 115 -5.50 3.28 1.54
CA ARG A 115 -5.26 1.85 1.38
C ARG A 115 -4.58 1.23 2.61
N ILE A 116 -3.54 1.86 3.14
CA ILE A 116 -2.85 1.40 4.36
C ILE A 116 -3.83 1.40 5.55
N PHE A 117 -4.64 2.46 5.68
CA PHE A 117 -5.65 2.60 6.73
C PHE A 117 -6.71 1.50 6.66
N ARG A 118 -7.27 1.24 5.47
CA ARG A 118 -8.23 0.14 5.26
C ARG A 118 -7.63 -1.21 5.64
N ARG A 119 -6.39 -1.48 5.25
CA ARG A 119 -5.73 -2.74 5.61
C ARG A 119 -5.58 -2.87 7.13
N LYS A 120 -5.20 -1.80 7.82
CA LYS A 120 -5.08 -1.78 9.29
C LYS A 120 -6.45 -1.99 9.97
N ILE A 121 -7.52 -1.44 9.40
CA ILE A 121 -8.91 -1.72 9.82
C ILE A 121 -9.24 -3.20 9.66
N ASP A 122 -8.90 -3.81 8.52
CA ASP A 122 -9.13 -5.24 8.27
C ASP A 122 -8.32 -6.12 9.25
N GLU A 123 -7.09 -5.73 9.60
CA GLU A 123 -6.27 -6.37 10.63
C GLU A 123 -6.97 -6.35 11.99
N VAL A 124 -7.51 -5.19 12.40
CA VAL A 124 -8.27 -5.07 13.66
C VAL A 124 -9.53 -5.95 13.65
N GLN A 125 -10.27 -5.98 12.54
CA GLN A 125 -11.50 -6.77 12.43
C GLN A 125 -11.23 -8.28 12.51
N LYS A 126 -10.07 -8.74 12.04
CA LYS A 126 -9.66 -10.15 12.10
C LYS A 126 -9.31 -10.62 13.52
N GLU A 127 -8.84 -9.74 14.41
CA GLU A 127 -8.54 -10.08 15.81
C GLU A 127 -9.79 -10.24 16.69
N GLY A 128 -10.93 -9.72 16.25
CA GLY A 128 -12.23 -9.87 16.93
C GLY A 128 -12.72 -8.64 17.71
N ASP A 129 -14.05 -8.52 17.75
CA ASP A 129 -14.93 -7.62 18.52
C ASP A 129 -14.85 -6.09 18.35
N THR A 130 -13.91 -5.54 17.58
CA THR A 130 -13.92 -4.09 17.32
C THR A 130 -14.82 -3.77 16.12
N LYS A 131 -16.08 -3.44 16.36
CA LYS A 131 -16.98 -2.88 15.33
C LYS A 131 -16.78 -1.37 15.23
N PHE A 132 -16.24 -0.91 14.12
CA PHE A 132 -16.21 0.51 13.79
C PHE A 132 -17.63 1.01 13.49
N ARG A 133 -18.00 2.18 14.03
CA ARG A 133 -19.34 2.78 13.89
C ARG A 133 -19.64 3.28 12.47
N ILE A 134 -18.59 3.60 11.72
CA ILE A 134 -18.65 4.22 10.39
C ILE A 134 -17.73 3.45 9.43
N GLY A 135 -17.96 3.62 8.12
CA GLY A 135 -17.13 3.01 7.08
C GLY A 135 -15.67 3.46 7.17
N SER A 136 -14.75 2.59 6.73
CA SER A 136 -13.30 2.82 6.78
C SER A 136 -12.88 4.13 6.11
N ASP A 137 -13.50 4.48 4.98
CA ASP A 137 -13.25 5.73 4.28
C ASP A 137 -13.70 6.96 5.04
N THR A 138 -14.87 6.90 5.67
CA THR A 138 -15.40 7.99 6.50
C THR A 138 -14.50 8.20 7.70
N LEU A 139 -14.11 7.12 8.38
CA LEU A 139 -13.20 7.18 9.52
C LEU A 139 -11.83 7.74 9.14
N PHE A 140 -11.29 7.32 7.99
CA PHE A 140 -10.07 7.90 7.45
C PHE A 140 -10.22 9.40 7.26
N ASN A 141 -11.27 9.85 6.57
CA ASN A 141 -11.51 11.27 6.32
C ASN A 141 -11.67 12.07 7.63
N HIS A 142 -12.41 11.54 8.62
CA HIS A 142 -12.55 12.16 9.95
C HIS A 142 -11.20 12.25 10.68
N THR A 143 -10.39 11.20 10.63
CA THR A 143 -9.07 11.17 11.26
C THR A 143 -8.16 12.25 10.67
N ILE A 144 -8.12 12.36 9.33
CA ILE A 144 -7.32 13.37 8.64
C ILE A 144 -7.85 14.78 8.92
N PHE A 145 -9.17 14.97 8.88
CA PHE A 145 -9.80 16.25 9.18
C PHE A 145 -9.50 16.71 10.60
N TYR A 146 -9.68 15.84 11.60
CA TYR A 146 -9.37 16.12 13.00
C TYR A 146 -7.89 16.45 13.16
N MET A 147 -6.99 15.67 12.59
CA MET A 147 -5.55 15.94 12.67
C MET A 147 -5.20 17.32 12.11
N ASN A 148 -5.84 17.73 11.02
CA ASN A 148 -5.60 19.02 10.37
C ASN A 148 -6.29 20.21 11.08
N SER A 149 -7.26 19.97 11.97
CA SER A 149 -7.88 21.04 12.76
C SER A 149 -7.09 21.38 14.03
N LEU A 150 -6.09 20.58 14.38
CA LEU A 150 -5.19 20.81 15.51
C LEU A 150 -4.13 21.88 15.19
N GLY A 151 -3.60 22.52 16.23
CA GLY A 151 -2.37 23.32 16.12
C GLY A 151 -1.13 22.46 15.82
N GLU A 152 -0.03 23.11 15.41
CA GLU A 152 1.17 22.42 14.87
C GLU A 152 1.75 21.32 15.78
N GLU A 153 1.99 21.60 17.06
CA GLU A 153 2.57 20.62 17.97
C GLU A 153 1.65 19.40 18.23
N PRO A 154 0.36 19.58 18.58
CA PRO A 154 -0.59 18.47 18.68
C PRO A 154 -0.76 17.70 17.36
N LYS A 155 -0.82 18.41 16.22
CA LYS A 155 -0.90 17.83 14.87
C LYS A 155 0.30 16.92 14.60
N ARG A 156 1.52 17.42 14.82
CA ARG A 156 2.77 16.65 14.65
C ARG A 156 2.80 15.42 15.55
N SER A 157 2.40 15.55 16.81
CA SER A 157 2.31 14.43 17.74
C SER A 157 1.32 13.36 17.24
N LEU A 158 0.12 13.77 16.83
CA LEU A 158 -0.89 12.85 16.30
C LEU A 158 -0.43 12.20 14.99
N ARG A 159 0.21 12.96 14.09
CA ARG A 159 0.78 12.44 12.84
C ARG A 159 1.81 11.33 13.12
N ASN A 160 2.72 11.54 14.06
CA ASN A 160 3.71 10.53 14.45
C ASN A 160 3.05 9.27 15.04
N LYS A 161 2.06 9.44 15.92
CA LYS A 161 1.30 8.31 16.47
C LYS A 161 0.55 7.56 15.39
N LEU A 162 -0.08 8.28 14.47
CA LEU A 162 -0.79 7.70 13.33
C LEU A 162 0.17 6.93 12.43
N ALA A 163 1.32 7.50 12.10
CA ALA A 163 2.37 6.82 11.33
C ALA A 163 2.81 5.51 11.98
N TRP A 164 3.08 5.52 13.30
CA TRP A 164 3.42 4.32 14.05
C TRP A 164 2.28 3.30 14.07
N SER A 165 1.05 3.75 14.26
CA SER A 165 -0.12 2.87 14.35
C SER A 165 -0.43 2.16 13.02
N LEU A 166 -0.12 2.82 11.91
CA LEU A 166 -0.31 2.30 10.55
C LEU A 166 0.84 1.41 10.08
N SER A 167 2.00 1.46 10.75
CA SER A 167 3.17 0.65 10.39
C SER A 167 3.02 -0.81 10.84
N ASN A 168 4.05 -1.61 10.57
CA ASN A 168 4.15 -3.00 11.06
C ASN A 168 4.93 -3.10 12.38
N ASN A 169 5.09 -2.00 13.10
CA ASN A 169 5.84 -1.98 14.36
C ASN A 169 5.08 -2.73 15.46
N LYS A 170 5.81 -3.16 16.49
CA LYS A 170 5.19 -3.74 17.68
C LYS A 170 4.21 -2.74 18.29
N ASP A 171 3.09 -3.25 18.78
CA ASP A 171 2.01 -2.49 19.43
C ASP A 171 1.29 -1.48 18.51
N SER A 172 1.59 -1.47 17.19
CA SER A 172 0.96 -0.56 16.23
C SER A 172 -0.57 -0.74 16.18
N LEU A 173 -1.04 -1.98 16.25
CA LEU A 173 -2.45 -2.32 16.15
C LEU A 173 -3.25 -1.83 17.36
N GLU A 174 -2.70 -1.96 18.57
CA GLU A 174 -3.30 -1.45 19.80
C GLU A 174 -3.32 0.08 19.79
N LEU A 175 -2.23 0.73 19.37
CA LEU A 175 -2.20 2.18 19.21
C LEU A 175 -3.25 2.65 18.18
N PHE A 176 -3.44 1.91 17.09
CA PHE A 176 -4.43 2.22 16.07
C PHE A 176 -5.85 2.15 16.62
N LYS A 177 -6.19 1.09 17.37
CA LYS A 177 -7.49 0.96 18.07
C LYS A 177 -7.75 2.14 19.00
N ASN A 178 -6.75 2.56 19.75
CA ASN A 178 -6.84 3.71 20.67
C ASN A 178 -7.06 5.03 19.92
N ILE A 179 -6.32 5.28 18.84
CA ILE A 179 -6.51 6.48 18.00
C ILE A 179 -7.93 6.50 17.42
N VAL A 180 -8.38 5.40 16.80
CA VAL A 180 -9.71 5.33 16.20
C VAL A 180 -10.81 5.53 17.23
N SER A 181 -10.71 4.89 18.40
CA SER A 181 -11.69 5.04 19.47
C SER A 181 -11.77 6.46 19.99
N PHE A 182 -10.62 7.14 20.08
CA PHE A 182 -10.56 8.55 20.45
C PHE A 182 -11.21 9.45 19.39
N ILE A 183 -10.90 9.26 18.09
CA ILE A 183 -11.50 10.06 17.02
C ILE A 183 -13.02 9.89 16.99
N GLN A 184 -13.52 8.66 17.15
CA GLN A 184 -14.96 8.36 17.18
C GLN A 184 -15.69 8.90 18.42
N SER A 185 -14.98 9.36 19.46
CA SER A 185 -15.58 10.04 20.61
C SER A 185 -15.58 11.56 20.49
N GLN A 186 -14.92 12.11 19.46
CA GLN A 186 -14.96 13.52 19.12
C GLN A 186 -16.13 13.85 18.16
N ASP A 187 -16.71 12.83 17.53
CA ASP A 187 -17.99 12.89 16.77
C ASP A 187 -19.18 12.95 17.73
#